data_AF-A0A067EF34-F1
#
_entry.id   AF-A0A067EF34-F1
#
_cell.length_a   1.000
_cell.length_b   1.000
_cell.length_c   1.000
_cell.angle_alpha   90.00
_cell.angle_beta   90.00
_cell.angle_gamma   90.00
#
_symmetry.space_group_name_H-M   'P 1'
#
loop_
_entity.id
_entity.type
_entity.pdbx_description
1 polymer ?
#
loop_
_entity_poly.entity_id
_entity_poly.type
_entity_poly.pdbx_seq_one_letter_code
_entity_poly.pdbx_strand_id
1 'polypeptide(L)'
;GLSGQPHSGPDIGGFAGNATPRLFGRWMGIRAVFPFCRGHSETNTIDHEPRSFGEEPASVLSSRPSGMIPFLNILLYNCIALVGLPA
;
A
#
# COMPACT_ATOMS: atom_id res chain seq x y z
N GLY A 1 7.30 11.67 -4.67
CA GLY A 1 7.95 11.27 -5.94
C GLY A 1 8.83 12.37 -6.49
N LEU A 2 8.23 13.39 -7.11
CA LEU A 2 8.95 14.51 -7.77
C LEU A 2 9.38 15.64 -6.82
N SER A 3 8.80 15.71 -5.63
CA SER A 3 9.12 16.69 -4.59
C SER A 3 10.35 16.34 -3.74
N GLY A 4 11.12 15.32 -4.14
CA GLY A 4 12.18 14.76 -3.30
C GLY A 4 11.70 13.86 -2.16
N GLN A 5 10.40 13.62 -1.99
CA GLN A 5 9.89 12.68 -0.99
C GLN A 5 9.48 11.36 -1.68
N PRO A 6 10.39 10.38 -1.84
CA PRO A 6 10.08 9.12 -2.52
C PRO A 6 9.29 8.16 -1.63
N HIS A 7 9.43 8.23 -0.30
CA HIS A 7 8.71 7.36 0.64
C HIS A 7 7.30 7.87 0.93
N SER A 8 6.40 7.73 -0.03
CA SER A 8 5.04 8.25 0.03
C SER A 8 4.07 7.24 -0.57
N GLY A 9 2.88 7.15 0.04
CA GLY A 9 1.76 6.42 -0.53
C GLY A 9 0.48 6.54 0.30
N PRO A 10 -0.63 6.08 -0.27
CA PRO A 10 -1.97 6.31 0.29
C PRO A 10 -2.36 5.28 1.36
N ASP A 11 -3.41 5.61 2.11
CA ASP A 11 -4.11 4.67 2.99
C ASP A 11 -4.89 3.64 2.16
N ILE A 12 -4.56 2.37 2.31
CA ILE A 12 -5.12 1.25 1.56
C ILE A 12 -6.58 1.04 2.01
N GLY A 13 -7.51 1.12 1.05
CA GLY A 13 -8.95 1.09 1.32
C GLY A 13 -9.56 2.48 1.47
N GLY A 14 -8.74 3.52 1.64
CA GLY A 14 -9.20 4.88 1.93
C GLY A 14 -9.39 5.10 3.44
N PHE A 15 -9.21 6.35 3.87
CA PHE A 15 -9.29 6.74 5.27
C PHE A 15 -10.73 6.92 5.76
N ALA A 16 -11.57 7.61 4.99
CA ALA A 16 -12.93 7.97 5.37
C ALA A 16 -13.97 7.03 4.77
N GLY A 17 -14.93 6.62 5.61
CA GLY A 17 -16.02 5.72 5.22
C GLY A 17 -15.58 4.28 4.96
N ASN A 18 -16.54 3.45 4.54
CA ASN A 18 -16.31 2.02 4.32
C ASN A 18 -16.00 1.74 2.85
N ALA A 19 -14.87 1.10 2.58
CA ALA A 19 -14.57 0.59 1.25
C ALA A 19 -15.58 -0.51 0.86
N THR A 20 -15.82 -0.68 -0.45
CA THR A 20 -16.48 -1.91 -0.92
C THR A 20 -15.44 -3.02 -1.07
N PRO A 21 -15.80 -4.31 -0.94
CA PRO A 21 -14.86 -5.43 -1.14
C PRO A 21 -14.10 -5.35 -2.47
N ARG A 22 -14.80 -4.95 -3.55
CA ARG A 22 -14.21 -4.75 -4.87
C ARG A 22 -13.21 -3.59 -4.91
N LEU A 23 -13.49 -2.49 -4.21
CA LEU A 23 -12.58 -1.36 -4.12
C LEU A 23 -11.33 -1.73 -3.30
N PHE A 24 -11.54 -2.40 -2.17
CA PHE A 24 -10.45 -2.85 -1.31
C PHE A 24 -9.55 -3.88 -2.01
N GLY A 25 -10.12 -4.85 -2.74
CA GLY A 25 -9.34 -5.81 -3.55
C GLY A 25 -8.46 -5.14 -4.61
N ARG A 26 -8.94 -4.06 -5.25
CA ARG A 26 -8.12 -3.27 -6.19
C ARG A 26 -6.98 -2.55 -5.48
N TRP A 27 -7.26 -1.93 -4.32
CA TRP A 27 -6.24 -1.33 -3.47
C TRP A 27 -5.16 -2.34 -3.06
N MET A 28 -5.57 -3.56 -2.72
CA MET A 28 -4.66 -4.65 -2.39
C MET A 28 -3.79 -5.10 -3.57
N GLY A 29 -4.32 -5.01 -4.79
CA GLY A 29 -3.54 -5.22 -6.01
C GLY A 29 -2.46 -4.14 -6.21
N ILE A 30 -2.80 -2.86 -6.04
CA ILE A 30 -1.83 -1.80 -6.33
C ILE A 30 -0.91 -1.44 -5.16
N ARG A 31 -1.19 -1.90 -3.93
CA ARG A 31 -0.40 -1.53 -2.74
C ARG A 31 1.12 -1.74 -2.92
N ALA A 32 1.52 -2.79 -3.62
CA ALA A 32 2.93 -3.13 -3.76
C ALA A 32 3.68 -2.25 -4.78
N VAL A 33 3.00 -1.33 -5.47
CA VAL A 33 3.64 -0.32 -6.33
C VAL A 33 3.97 0.98 -5.58
N PHE A 34 3.44 1.18 -4.37
CA PHE A 34 3.76 2.36 -3.58
C PHE A 34 4.84 2.03 -2.54
N PRO A 35 5.89 2.86 -2.42
CA PRO A 35 6.98 2.67 -1.47
C PRO A 35 6.55 2.71 -0.01
N PHE A 36 5.41 3.35 0.27
CA PHE A 36 4.73 3.31 1.55
C PHE A 36 3.27 2.91 1.36
N CYS A 37 2.80 1.90 2.10
CA CYS A 37 1.40 1.47 2.12
C CYS A 37 1.03 1.01 3.52
N ARG A 38 -0.10 1.50 4.02
CA ARG A 38 -0.66 1.07 5.31
C ARG A 38 -2.18 0.94 5.20
N GLY A 39 -2.76 0.03 5.97
CA GLY A 39 -4.19 0.05 6.24
C GLY A 39 -4.46 1.03 7.36
N HIS A 40 -5.19 2.10 7.08
CA HIS A 40 -5.58 3.09 8.09
C HIS A 40 -6.99 3.59 7.76
N SER A 41 -7.83 3.69 8.77
CA SER A 41 -9.23 4.06 8.64
C SER A 41 -9.68 4.88 9.86
N GLU A 42 -10.76 5.62 9.67
CA GLU A 42 -11.41 6.42 10.72
C GLU A 42 -12.06 5.53 11.80
N THR A 43 -12.15 6.04 13.02
CA THR A 43 -12.96 5.41 14.08
C THR A 43 -14.43 5.33 13.64
N ASN A 44 -15.07 4.17 13.83
CA ASN A 44 -16.43 3.83 13.34
C ASN A 44 -16.54 3.36 11.88
N THR A 45 -15.43 3.07 11.19
CA THR A 45 -15.48 2.28 9.95
C THR A 45 -15.44 0.78 10.24
N ILE A 46 -15.77 -0.05 9.24
CA ILE A 46 -15.50 -1.48 9.28
C ILE A 46 -13.99 -1.72 9.40
N ASP A 47 -13.61 -2.86 9.98
CA ASP A 47 -12.20 -3.25 10.06
C ASP A 47 -11.59 -3.34 8.66
N HIS A 48 -10.56 -2.53 8.39
CA HIS A 48 -9.87 -2.52 7.11
C HIS A 48 -8.82 -3.64 6.98
N GLU A 49 -9.10 -4.80 7.55
CA GLU A 49 -8.31 -6.01 7.37
C GLU A 49 -8.80 -6.81 6.14
N PRO A 50 -7.90 -7.47 5.39
CA PRO A 50 -8.28 -8.24 4.20
C PRO A 50 -9.37 -9.29 4.45
N ARG A 51 -9.43 -9.85 5.66
CA ARG A 51 -10.45 -10.86 6.03
C ARG A 51 -11.84 -10.26 6.24
N SER A 52 -11.93 -8.99 6.63
CA SER A 52 -13.19 -8.29 6.89
C SER A 52 -13.99 -8.01 5.63
N PHE A 53 -13.35 -8.08 4.46
CA PHE A 53 -13.96 -7.85 3.14
C PHE A 53 -14.26 -9.14 2.37
N GLY A 54 -14.06 -10.32 2.96
CA GLY A 54 -14.27 -11.61 2.33
C GLY A 54 -13.01 -12.21 1.67
N GLU A 55 -13.18 -13.28 0.89
CA GLU A 55 -12.05 -14.09 0.38
C GLU A 55 -11.29 -13.43 -0.79
N GLU A 56 -11.97 -12.66 -1.64
CA GLU A 56 -11.40 -11.98 -2.80
C GLU A 56 -10.15 -11.12 -2.47
N PRO A 57 -10.20 -10.16 -1.53
CA PRO A 57 -9.01 -9.37 -1.19
C PRO A 57 -7.90 -10.17 -0.50
N ALA A 58 -8.24 -11.24 0.22
CA ALA A 58 -7.26 -12.13 0.83
C ALA A 58 -6.54 -13.01 -0.21
N SER A 59 -7.22 -13.43 -1.27
CA SER A 59 -6.62 -14.19 -2.37
C SER A 59 -5.66 -13.32 -3.19
N VAL A 60 -6.05 -12.07 -3.49
CA VAL A 60 -5.19 -11.07 -4.17
C VAL A 60 -3.92 -10.80 -3.37
N LEU A 61 -4.05 -10.71 -2.04
CA LEU A 61 -2.92 -10.57 -1.13
C LEU A 61 -1.94 -11.76 -1.25
N SER A 62 -2.45 -12.98 -1.20
CA SER A 62 -1.65 -14.22 -1.27
C SER A 62 -0.99 -14.41 -2.64
N SER A 63 -1.68 -14.01 -3.72
CA SER A 63 -1.17 -14.14 -5.10
C SER A 63 0.03 -13.24 -5.41
N ARG A 64 0.32 -12.24 -4.56
CA ARG A 64 1.41 -11.29 -4.78
C ARG A 64 2.69 -11.78 -4.08
N PRO A 65 3.73 -12.14 -4.83
CA PRO A 65 4.96 -12.63 -4.24
C PRO A 65 5.69 -11.52 -3.49
N SER A 66 6.08 -11.80 -2.25
CA SER A 66 6.87 -10.92 -1.39
C SER A 66 8.21 -10.46 -2.01
N GLY A 67 8.65 -11.11 -3.09
CA GLY A 67 9.85 -10.75 -3.88
C GLY A 67 9.79 -9.39 -4.59
N MET A 68 8.62 -8.74 -4.65
CA MET A 68 8.52 -7.36 -5.16
C MET A 68 9.00 -6.30 -4.15
N ILE A 69 9.02 -6.64 -2.85
CA ILE A 69 9.53 -5.78 -1.77
C ILE A 69 11.03 -5.47 -1.95
N PRO A 70 11.91 -6.45 -2.26
CA PRO A 70 13.31 -6.18 -2.62
C PRO A 70 13.48 -5.14 -3.73
N PHE A 71 12.71 -5.24 -4.82
CA PHE A 71 12.79 -4.30 -5.95
C PHE A 71 12.39 -2.87 -5.56
N LEU A 72 11.34 -2.73 -4.76
CA LEU A 72 10.87 -1.42 -4.28
C LEU A 72 11.87 -0.79 -3.29
N ASN A 73 12.50 -1.61 -2.44
CA ASN A 73 13.57 -1.17 -1.55
C ASN A 73 14.80 -0.67 -2.31
N ILE A 74 15.21 -1.37 -3.37
CA ILE A 74 16.35 -0.96 -4.21
C ILE A 74 16.04 0.37 -4.91
N LEU A 75 14.82 0.55 -5.42
CA LEU A 75 14.39 1.81 -6.04
C LEU A 75 14.39 2.96 -5.02
N LEU A 76 13.87 2.73 -3.81
CA LEU A 76 13.88 3.71 -2.73
C LEU A 76 15.31 4.10 -2.33
N TYR A 77 16.20 3.11 -2.16
CA TYR A 77 17.62 3.33 -1.84
C TYR A 77 18.32 4.16 -2.93
N ASN A 78 18.10 3.84 -4.20
CA ASN A 78 18.67 4.61 -5.31
C ASN A 78 18.09 6.03 -5.36
N CYS A 79 16.80 6.21 -5.12
CA CYS A 79 16.20 7.55 -5.05
C CYS A 79 16.79 8.39 -3.91
N ILE A 80 17.01 7.82 -2.72
CA ILE A 80 17.64 8.51 -1.59
C ILE A 80 19.12 8.81 -1.90
N ALA A 81 19.86 7.81 -2.40
CA ALA A 81 21.29 7.92 -2.66
C ALA A 81 21.63 8.87 -3.82
N LEU A 82 20.78 8.95 -4.85
CA LEU A 82 21.02 9.82 -6.02
C LEU A 82 20.51 11.25 -5.83
N VAL A 83 19.50 11.47 -4.96
CA VAL A 83 18.90 12.81 -4.74
C VAL A 83 19.48 13.48 -3.48
N GLY A 84 20.26 12.77 -2.65
CA GLY A 84 21.04 13.35 -1.56
C GLY A 84 20.20 13.87 -0.38
N LEU A 85 18.97 13.37 -0.22
CA LEU A 85 18.12 13.77 0.90
C LEU A 85 18.46 12.92 2.14
N PRO A 86 18.69 13.55 3.30
CA PRO A 86 19.04 12.82 4.52
C PRO A 86 17.89 11.89 4.93
N ALA A 87 18.28 10.71 5.44
CA ALA A 87 17.39 9.66 5.94
C ALA A 87 16.47 10.15 7.07
#